data_AF-A0A920VMR1-F1
#
_entry.id   AF-A0A920VMR1-F1
#
_cell.length_a   1.000
_cell.length_b   1.000
_cell.length_c   1.000
_cell.angle_alpha   90.00
_cell.angle_beta   90.00
_cell.angle_gamma   90.00
#
_symmetry.space_group_name_H-M   'P 1'
#
loop_
_entity.id
_entity.type
_entity.pdbx_description
1 polymer ?
#
loop_
_entity_poly.entity_id
_entity_poly.type
_entity_poly.pdbx_seq_one_letter_code
_entity_poly.pdbx_strand_id
1 'polypeptide(L)'
;MNSVWATTQPAVYVAMKHIFPRGPDQRRLLRASAIKPPHGTFSRMPSTRGPWPGCAAEVAQRIMEAVFGAMAQPLPDRLFGAPAGTSGNLALGGHDPEAERDYIMYFFSGGGYGAGLTGTA
;
A
#
# COMPACT_ATOMS: atom_id res chain seq x y z
N MET A 1 -3.81 8.18 10.21
CA MET A 1 -2.63 8.38 9.34
C MET A 1 -3.06 9.06 8.04
N ASN A 2 -2.20 9.87 7.42
CA ASN A 2 -2.50 10.61 6.18
C ASN A 2 -1.67 10.09 5.00
N SER A 3 -2.14 10.35 3.78
CA SER A 3 -1.47 10.04 2.52
C SER A 3 -1.48 11.25 1.58
N VAL A 4 -0.51 11.30 0.67
CA VAL A 4 -0.42 12.29 -0.40
C VAL A 4 -0.90 11.68 -1.72
N TRP A 5 -1.26 12.52 -2.69
CA TRP A 5 -1.73 12.03 -3.98
C TRP A 5 -0.71 11.10 -4.67
N ALA A 6 0.58 11.44 -4.55
CA ALA A 6 1.68 10.68 -5.13
C ALA A 6 1.84 9.27 -4.56
N THR A 7 1.32 8.97 -3.37
CA THR A 7 1.33 7.63 -2.74
C THR A 7 -0.02 6.92 -2.89
N THR A 8 -1.11 7.67 -2.96
CA THR A 8 -2.45 7.13 -3.21
C THR A 8 -2.60 6.53 -4.62
N GLN A 9 -2.07 7.19 -5.65
CA GLN A 9 -2.11 6.67 -7.03
C GLN A 9 -1.38 5.33 -7.20
N PRO A 10 -0.12 5.17 -6.73
CA PRO A 10 0.57 3.88 -6.84
C PRO A 10 -0.07 2.79 -5.97
N ALA A 11 -0.70 3.10 -4.83
CA ALA A 11 -1.43 2.10 -4.05
C ALA A 11 -2.58 1.46 -4.86
N VAL A 12 -3.38 2.28 -5.55
CA VAL A 12 -4.43 1.77 -6.46
C VAL A 12 -3.82 0.93 -7.59
N TYR A 13 -2.68 1.36 -8.14
CA TYR A 13 -1.99 0.61 -9.18
C TYR A 13 -1.49 -0.76 -8.69
N VAL A 14 -0.88 -0.81 -7.51
CA VAL A 14 -0.39 -2.06 -6.92
C VAL A 14 -1.56 -3.02 -6.74
N ALA A 15 -2.70 -2.58 -6.22
CA ALA A 15 -3.91 -3.41 -6.16
C ALA A 15 -4.32 -3.96 -7.54
N MET A 16 -4.35 -3.11 -8.57
CA MET A 16 -4.68 -3.56 -9.93
C MET A 16 -3.69 -4.60 -10.48
N LYS A 17 -2.41 -4.54 -10.12
CA LYS A 17 -1.42 -5.56 -10.49
C LYS A 17 -1.61 -6.89 -9.77
N HIS A 18 -2.14 -6.89 -8.56
CA HIS A 18 -2.51 -8.13 -7.87
C HIS A 18 -3.72 -8.80 -8.55
N ILE A 19 -4.69 -8.02 -9.02
CA ILE A 19 -5.86 -8.53 -9.76
C ILE A 19 -5.49 -8.96 -11.20
N PHE A 20 -4.58 -8.23 -11.84
CA PHE A 20 -4.14 -8.47 -13.21
C PHE A 20 -2.60 -8.58 -13.31
N PRO A 21 -2.00 -9.69 -12.88
CA PRO A 21 -0.54 -9.85 -12.88
C PRO A 21 0.07 -9.71 -14.29
N ARG A 22 -0.64 -10.26 -15.30
CA ARG A 22 -0.26 -10.20 -16.73
C ARG A 22 -0.82 -8.97 -17.45
N GLY A 23 -1.41 -8.02 -16.74
CA GLY A 23 -1.96 -6.78 -17.31
C GLY A 23 -0.86 -5.82 -17.80
N PRO A 24 -1.25 -4.70 -18.46
CA PRO A 24 -0.31 -3.75 -19.05
C PRO A 24 0.69 -3.17 -18.05
N ASP A 25 1.77 -2.58 -18.55
CA ASP A 25 2.77 -1.91 -17.71
C ASP A 25 2.21 -0.73 -16.90
N GLN A 26 2.92 -0.37 -15.84
CA GLN A 26 2.52 0.66 -14.86
C GLN A 26 2.07 1.96 -15.50
N ARG A 27 2.86 2.46 -16.44
CA ARG A 27 2.60 3.72 -17.11
C ARG A 27 1.33 3.69 -17.98
N ARG A 28 0.97 2.52 -18.51
CA ARG A 28 -0.24 2.32 -19.32
C ARG A 28 -1.48 2.18 -18.44
N LEU A 29 -1.39 1.43 -17.33
CA LEU A 29 -2.47 1.33 -16.35
C LEU A 29 -2.80 2.69 -15.73
N LEU A 30 -1.79 3.46 -15.28
CA LEU A 30 -2.00 4.79 -14.71
C LEU A 30 -2.63 5.80 -15.69
N ARG A 31 -2.29 5.69 -16.98
CA ARG A 31 -2.90 6.52 -18.04
C ARG A 31 -4.31 6.08 -18.40
N ALA A 32 -4.62 4.79 -18.29
CA ALA A 32 -5.93 4.23 -18.58
C ALA A 32 -6.91 4.39 -17.42
N SER A 33 -6.43 4.41 -16.18
CA SER A 33 -7.25 4.61 -14.99
C SER A 33 -7.54 6.10 -14.78
N ALA A 34 -8.76 6.53 -15.06
CA ALA A 34 -9.26 7.85 -14.68
C ALA A 34 -9.53 7.90 -13.16
N ILE A 35 -8.46 7.88 -12.35
CA ILE A 35 -8.58 7.96 -10.88
C ILE A 35 -8.97 9.39 -10.52
N LYS A 36 -10.23 9.59 -10.11
CA LYS A 36 -10.70 10.89 -9.63
C LYS A 36 -10.00 11.22 -8.31
N PRO A 37 -9.39 12.40 -8.18
CA PRO A 37 -8.73 12.76 -6.94
C PRO A 37 -9.74 12.91 -5.79
N PRO A 38 -9.54 12.27 -4.62
CA PRO A 38 -10.41 12.48 -3.48
C PRO A 38 -10.04 13.82 -2.84
N HIS A 39 -10.92 14.82 -2.92
CA HIS A 39 -10.69 16.15 -2.34
C HIS A 39 -11.12 16.17 -0.86
N GLY A 40 -10.34 16.84 0.00
CA GLY A 40 -10.70 17.04 1.42
C GLY A 40 -10.62 15.78 2.29
N THR A 41 -9.94 14.72 1.85
CA THR A 41 -9.80 13.45 2.59
C THR A 41 -8.37 13.22 3.07
N PHE A 42 -8.22 12.35 4.08
CA PHE A 42 -6.91 11.94 4.59
C PHE A 42 -6.02 11.28 3.53
N SER A 43 -6.60 10.75 2.45
CA SER A 43 -5.89 10.15 1.31
C SER A 43 -5.28 11.17 0.34
N ARG A 44 -5.51 12.47 0.55
CA ARG A 44 -4.95 13.54 -0.28
C ARG A 44 -4.66 14.80 0.52
N MET A 45 -3.65 14.71 1.37
CA MET A 45 -3.12 15.88 2.08
C MET A 45 -2.12 16.64 1.18
N PRO A 46 -2.04 17.98 1.29
CA PRO A 46 -1.00 18.76 0.59
C PRO A 46 0.39 18.24 0.95
N SER A 47 1.24 18.01 -0.06
CA SER A 47 2.63 17.56 0.12
C SER A 47 3.52 18.59 0.83
N THR A 48 3.02 19.81 1.02
CA THR A 48 3.69 20.90 1.74
C THR A 48 3.75 20.72 3.25
N ARG A 49 3.09 19.68 3.81
CA ARG A 49 3.04 19.41 5.25
C ARG A 49 4.09 18.42 5.77
N GLY A 50 5.09 18.08 4.96
CA GLY A 50 6.18 17.16 5.33
C GLY A 50 5.88 15.68 5.03
N PRO A 51 6.87 14.78 5.25
CA PRO A 51 6.71 13.34 5.05
C PRO A 51 5.75 12.75 6.09
N TRP A 52 4.92 11.78 5.66
CA TRP A 52 3.97 11.08 6.52
C TRP A 52 4.46 9.64 6.77
N PRO A 53 5.10 9.36 7.93
CA PRO A 53 5.87 8.13 8.12
C PRO A 53 5.05 6.83 7.95
N GLY A 54 3.75 6.85 8.24
CA GLY A 54 2.87 5.67 8.11
C GLY A 54 2.07 5.58 6.81
N CYS A 55 2.33 6.47 5.85
CA CYS A 55 1.56 6.51 4.59
C CYS A 55 1.70 5.21 3.79
N ALA A 56 2.92 4.70 3.64
CA ALA A 56 3.16 3.45 2.91
C ALA A 56 2.78 2.23 3.74
N ALA A 57 3.04 2.28 5.05
CA ALA A 57 2.91 1.14 5.96
C ALA A 57 1.48 0.87 6.45
N GLU A 58 0.56 1.85 6.39
CA GLU A 58 -0.83 1.61 6.81
C GLU A 58 -1.85 2.11 5.79
N VAL A 59 -1.70 3.36 5.31
CA VAL A 59 -2.72 3.98 4.45
C VAL A 59 -2.78 3.32 3.07
N ALA A 60 -1.63 3.01 2.47
CA ALA A 60 -1.58 2.33 1.18
C ALA A 60 -2.24 0.94 1.23
N GLN A 61 -2.04 0.18 2.32
CA GLN A 61 -2.67 -1.13 2.50
C GLN A 61 -4.20 -1.01 2.53
N ARG A 62 -4.74 -0.01 3.24
CA ARG A 62 -6.19 0.24 3.30
C ARG A 62 -6.78 0.68 1.96
N ILE A 63 -6.02 1.47 1.19
CA ILE A 63 -6.43 1.82 -0.18
C ILE A 63 -6.49 0.58 -1.06
N MET A 64 -5.52 -0.33 -0.96
CA MET A 64 -5.52 -1.58 -1.73
C MET A 64 -6.69 -2.49 -1.35
N GLU A 65 -6.98 -2.65 -0.06
CA GLU A 65 -8.15 -3.40 0.42
C GLU A 65 -9.47 -2.82 -0.12
N ALA A 66 -9.61 -1.49 -0.11
CA ALA A 66 -10.81 -0.84 -0.64
C ALA A 66 -11.00 -1.12 -2.14
N VAL A 67 -9.90 -1.18 -2.91
CA VAL A 67 -9.93 -1.58 -4.32
C VAL A 67 -10.34 -3.06 -4.46
N PHE A 68 -9.77 -3.97 -3.67
CA PHE A 68 -10.16 -5.37 -3.69
C PHE A 68 -11.64 -5.57 -3.35
N GLY A 69 -12.13 -4.90 -2.31
CA GLY A 69 -13.54 -4.92 -1.93
C GLY A 69 -14.47 -4.40 -3.04
N ALA A 70 -14.09 -3.31 -3.71
CA ALA A 70 -14.85 -2.76 -4.84
C ALA A 70 -14.89 -3.72 -6.05
N MET A 71 -13.85 -4.54 -6.22
CA MET A 71 -13.75 -5.48 -7.34
C MET A 71 -14.28 -6.88 -7.01
N ALA A 72 -14.64 -7.16 -5.74
CA ALA A 72 -15.09 -8.47 -5.26
C ALA A 72 -16.31 -9.01 -6.00
N GLN A 73 -17.29 -8.15 -6.27
CA GLN A 73 -18.50 -8.53 -7.02
C GLN A 73 -18.27 -8.71 -8.53
N PRO A 74 -17.57 -7.79 -9.25
CA PRO A 74 -17.39 -7.94 -10.69
C PRO A 74 -16.33 -8.99 -11.09
N LEU A 75 -15.39 -9.36 -10.20
CA LEU A 75 -14.31 -10.30 -10.49
C LEU A 75 -14.14 -11.36 -9.39
N PRO A 76 -15.20 -12.10 -9.03
CA PRO A 76 -15.16 -13.03 -7.91
C PRO A 76 -14.07 -14.10 -8.08
N ASP A 77 -13.89 -14.62 -9.30
CA ASP A 77 -12.96 -15.71 -9.61
C ASP A 77 -11.47 -15.32 -9.59
N ARG A 78 -11.17 -14.03 -9.42
CA ARG A 78 -9.80 -13.49 -9.45
C ARG A 78 -9.35 -12.92 -8.12
N LEU A 79 -10.27 -12.76 -7.18
CA LEU A 79 -9.99 -12.10 -5.91
C LEU A 79 -9.78 -13.12 -4.80
N PHE A 80 -8.86 -12.77 -3.93
CA PHE A 80 -8.58 -13.43 -2.68
C PHE A 80 -9.28 -12.67 -1.55
N GLY A 81 -9.40 -13.30 -0.38
CA GLY A 81 -9.88 -12.64 0.82
C GLY A 81 -9.05 -11.40 1.18
N ALA A 82 -9.56 -10.56 2.08
CA ALA A 82 -8.82 -9.37 2.50
C ALA A 82 -7.43 -9.77 3.05
N PRO A 83 -6.32 -9.20 2.53
CA PRO A 83 -4.99 -9.40 3.09
C PRO A 83 -4.88 -8.73 4.46
N ALA A 84 -3.80 -8.99 5.21
CA ALA A 84 -3.61 -8.30 6.48
C ALA A 84 -3.43 -6.78 6.23
N GLY A 85 -4.35 -5.98 6.75
CA GLY A 85 -4.41 -4.53 6.52
C GLY A 85 -3.47 -3.69 7.38
N THR A 86 -2.44 -4.28 7.94
CA THR A 86 -1.40 -3.61 8.70
C THR A 86 -0.06 -4.32 8.51
N SER A 87 1.02 -3.62 8.83
CA SER A 87 2.37 -4.13 8.86
C SER A 87 2.96 -3.88 10.26
N GLY A 88 3.75 -4.84 10.75
CA GLY A 88 4.50 -4.65 11.98
C GLY A 88 5.76 -3.85 11.66
N ASN A 89 5.86 -2.62 12.18
CA ASN A 89 7.01 -1.75 11.95
C ASN A 89 7.78 -1.58 13.26
N LEU A 90 9.03 -2.05 13.28
CA LEU A 90 9.95 -1.93 14.40
C LEU A 90 11.10 -1.02 14.00
N ALA A 91 11.22 0.13 14.66
CA ALA A 91 12.37 1.01 14.54
C ALA A 91 13.19 0.94 15.82
N LEU A 92 14.49 0.70 15.68
CA LEU A 92 15.47 0.73 16.75
C LEU A 92 16.56 1.72 16.35
N GLY A 93 16.82 2.72 17.19
CA GLY A 93 17.93 3.65 17.02
C GLY A 93 18.86 3.58 18.21
N GLY A 94 20.13 3.93 17.99
CA GLY A 94 21.12 4.01 19.05
C GLY A 94 22.45 4.55 18.56
N HIS A 95 23.40 4.61 19.48
CA HIS A 95 24.79 4.92 19.21
C HIS A 95 25.62 3.68 19.54
N ASP A 96 26.48 3.26 18.62
CA ASP A 96 27.43 2.18 18.80
C ASP A 96 28.75 2.78 19.34
N PRO A 97 29.07 2.61 20.63
CA PRO A 97 30.27 3.19 21.23
C PRO A 97 31.56 2.47 20.81
N GLU A 98 31.49 1.24 20.32
CA GLU A 98 32.67 0.52 19.83
C GLU A 98 33.03 0.96 18.40
N ALA A 99 32.01 1.24 17.57
CA ALA A 99 32.19 1.75 16.22
C ALA A 99 32.11 3.29 16.11
N GLU A 100 31.91 3.99 17.23
CA GLU A 100 31.79 5.46 17.34
C GLU A 100 30.83 6.05 16.30
N ARG A 101 29.65 5.44 16.14
CA ARG A 101 28.66 5.86 15.13
C ARG A 101 27.22 5.68 15.56
N ASP A 102 26.37 6.57 15.08
CA ASP A 102 24.92 6.41 15.21
C ASP A 102 24.40 5.34 14.23
N TYR A 103 23.38 4.61 14.64
CA TYR A 103 22.69 3.64 13.79
C TYR A 103 21.18 3.75 13.90
N ILE A 104 20.52 3.37 12.81
CA ILE A 104 19.08 3.13 12.78
C ILE A 104 18.83 1.79 12.10
N MET A 105 18.04 0.95 12.75
CA MET A 105 17.50 -0.28 12.22
C MET A 105 16.01 -0.12 12.05
N TYR A 106 15.52 -0.37 10.84
CA TYR A 106 14.11 -0.46 10.55
C TYR A 106 13.79 -1.86 10.06
N PHE A 107 13.01 -2.59 10.84
CA PHE A 107 12.50 -3.90 10.49
C PHE A 107 11.00 -3.81 10.21
N PHE A 108 10.58 -4.33 9.07
CA PHE A 108 9.16 -4.41 8.71
C PHE A 108 8.77 -5.89 8.54
N SER A 109 7.67 -6.28 9.17
CA SER A 109 6.99 -7.53 8.91
C SER A 109 5.78 -7.26 8.03
N GLY A 110 5.78 -7.84 6.83
CA GLY A 110 4.59 -7.89 5.99
C GLY A 110 3.50 -8.74 6.64
N GLY A 111 2.25 -8.40 6.36
CA GLY A 111 1.10 -9.23 6.68
C GLY A 111 0.95 -10.43 5.75
N GLY A 112 0.03 -11.34 6.08
CA GLY A 112 -0.36 -12.43 5.20
C GLY A 112 -1.32 -11.99 4.08
N TYR A 113 -1.36 -12.76 3.00
CA TYR A 113 -2.43 -12.67 2.01
C TYR A 113 -3.72 -13.31 2.54
N GLY A 114 -4.85 -12.86 2.01
CA GLY A 114 -6.12 -13.52 2.27
C GLY A 114 -6.26 -14.83 1.49
N ALA A 115 -7.21 -15.67 1.91
CA ALA A 115 -7.45 -16.96 1.27
C ALA A 115 -7.84 -16.80 -0.20
N GLY A 116 -7.14 -17.48 -1.10
CA GLY A 116 -7.54 -17.61 -2.50
C GLY A 116 -8.57 -18.73 -2.70
N LEU A 117 -9.29 -18.68 -3.83
CA LEU A 117 -10.30 -19.68 -4.21
C LEU A 117 -9.78 -21.13 -4.21
N THR A 118 -8.49 -21.33 -4.49
CA THR A 118 -7.84 -22.65 -4.55
C THR A 118 -7.09 -23.02 -3.26
N GLY A 119 -7.21 -22.23 -2.19
CA GLY A 119 -6.47 -22.42 -0.94
C GLY A 119 -5.01 -21.92 -0.98
N THR A 120 -4.59 -21.28 -2.07
CA THR A 120 -3.30 -20.61 -2.22
C THR A 120 -3.53 -19.13 -2.52
N ALA A 121 -2.79 -18.27 -1.82
CA ALA A 121 -2.74 -16.83 -2.11
C ALA A 121 -2.00 -16.53 -3.40
#